data_AF-A0A352V754-F1
#
_entry.id   AF-A0A352V754-F1
#
_cell.length_a   1.000
_cell.length_b   1.000
_cell.length_c   1.000
_cell.angle_alpha   90.00
_cell.angle_beta   90.00
_cell.angle_gamma   90.00
#
_symmetry.space_group_name_H-M   'P 1'
#
loop_
_entity.id
_entity.type
_entity.pdbx_description
1 polymer ?
#
loop_
_entity_poly.entity_id
_entity_poly.type
_entity_poly.pdbx_seq_one_letter_code
_entity_poly.pdbx_strand_id
1 'polypeptide(L)'
;MYNFNIEKILLQRALRNTRSFSPVDNYFKQLEVIEDLYFEIEKNIESSKLIQQARKQLVISLVSALEVYFKDSLMTAYDSGSFNDSYLVKRLQKRFLLKDIQDIIKNKITIGEVLASIFTFSNLKAVNKIFSSLIGKNFFKELNEYQFELKSQADEESDIPTINKTTMLNEDRRVYFNLKELYSIRPFITHDQPEKSSISEFQVQYFISSAELFAIVIDNYLCSLMNNEIDTL
;
A
#
# COMPACT_ATOMS: atom_id res chain seq x y z
N MET A 1 -11.03 -13.12 20.44
CA MET A 1 -10.25 -12.31 21.41
C MET A 1 -9.04 -11.77 20.65
N TYR A 2 -8.81 -10.45 20.63
CA TYR A 2 -7.62 -9.90 19.99
C TYR A 2 -6.45 -10.05 20.96
N ASN A 3 -5.34 -10.62 20.50
CA ASN A 3 -4.12 -10.74 21.29
C ASN A 3 -3.21 -9.60 20.87
N PHE A 4 -3.13 -8.55 21.69
CA PHE A 4 -2.20 -7.46 21.47
C PHE A 4 -0.78 -8.02 21.51
N ASN A 5 -0.05 -7.90 20.41
CA ASN A 5 1.29 -8.47 20.29
C ASN A 5 2.31 -7.33 20.27
N ILE A 6 2.80 -6.98 21.45
CA ILE A 6 3.82 -5.96 21.65
C ILE A 6 5.10 -6.26 20.87
N GLU A 7 5.54 -7.52 20.87
CA GLU A 7 6.78 -7.95 20.19
C GLU A 7 6.68 -7.69 18.68
N LYS A 8 5.52 -7.97 18.09
CA LYS A 8 5.26 -7.67 16.67
C LYS A 8 5.35 -6.17 16.39
N ILE A 9 4.79 -5.32 17.25
CA ILE A 9 4.86 -3.85 17.09
C ILE A 9 6.31 -3.39 17.17
N LEU A 10 7.06 -3.85 18.17
CA LEU A 10 8.46 -3.49 18.35
C LEU A 10 9.34 -3.95 17.20
N LEU A 11 9.08 -5.14 16.65
CA LEU A 11 9.76 -5.64 15.45
C LEU A 11 9.44 -4.77 14.24
N GLN A 12 8.17 -4.41 14.03
CA GLN A 12 7.77 -3.52 12.93
C GLN A 12 8.42 -2.14 13.04
N ARG A 13 8.49 -1.57 14.25
CA ARG A 13 9.21 -0.33 14.53
C ARG A 13 10.69 -0.44 14.17
N ALA A 14 11.36 -1.51 14.63
CA ALA A 14 12.77 -1.74 14.33
C ALA A 14 13.02 -1.84 12.81
N LEU A 15 12.16 -2.56 12.08
CA LEU A 15 12.23 -2.68 10.62
C LEU A 15 11.94 -1.35 9.90
N ARG A 16 11.08 -0.49 10.45
CA ARG A 16 10.83 0.84 9.88
C ARG A 16 12.01 1.77 10.09
N ASN A 17 12.70 1.68 11.22
CA ASN A 17 13.87 2.52 11.50
C ASN A 17 15.04 2.28 10.53
N THR A 18 15.04 1.18 9.78
CA THR A 18 16.05 0.92 8.72
C THR A 18 15.64 1.49 7.35
N ARG A 19 14.49 2.17 7.26
CA ARG A 19 13.89 2.63 6.00
C ARG A 19 13.81 4.17 5.98
N SER A 20 13.55 4.75 4.80
CA SER A 20 13.26 6.18 4.72
C SER A 20 11.93 6.52 5.41
N PHE A 21 11.77 7.79 5.79
CA PHE A 21 10.53 8.25 6.42
C PHE A 21 9.32 8.15 5.47
N SER A 22 9.53 8.44 4.18
CA SER A 22 8.52 8.37 3.12
C SER A 22 8.08 6.93 2.83
N PRO A 23 6.79 6.58 3.06
CA PRO A 23 6.26 5.26 2.72
C PRO A 23 6.38 4.94 1.22
N VAL A 24 6.14 5.93 0.35
CA VAL A 24 6.19 5.74 -1.11
C VAL A 24 7.64 5.51 -1.59
N ASP A 25 8.63 6.19 -1.01
CA ASP A 25 10.04 5.97 -1.36
C ASP A 25 10.47 4.54 -0.98
N ASN A 26 10.01 4.06 0.18
CA ASN A 26 10.30 2.69 0.62
C ASN A 26 9.67 1.66 -0.32
N TYR A 27 8.43 1.92 -0.76
CA TYR A 27 7.74 1.08 -1.71
C TYR A 27 8.49 1.01 -3.04
N PHE A 28 8.89 2.15 -3.62
CA PHE A 28 9.62 2.18 -4.88
C PHE A 28 11.00 1.53 -4.82
N LYS A 29 11.76 1.73 -3.73
CA LYS A 29 13.02 1.01 -3.52
C LYS A 29 12.82 -0.51 -3.47
N GLN A 30 11.74 -0.96 -2.83
CA GLN A 30 11.43 -2.38 -2.78
C GLN A 30 10.98 -2.91 -4.15
N LEU A 31 10.19 -2.12 -4.87
CA LEU A 31 9.70 -2.46 -6.20
C LEU A 31 10.85 -2.60 -7.21
N GLU A 32 11.80 -1.65 -7.23
CA GLU A 32 13.00 -1.70 -8.07
C GLU A 32 13.75 -3.04 -7.90
N VAL A 33 13.99 -3.45 -6.65
CA VAL A 33 14.64 -4.75 -6.36
C VAL A 33 13.81 -5.95 -6.85
N ILE A 34 12.48 -5.89 -6.73
CA ILE A 34 11.59 -6.96 -7.21
C ILE A 34 11.62 -7.05 -8.73
N GLU A 35 11.60 -5.91 -9.41
CA GLU A 35 11.62 -5.80 -10.86
C GLU A 35 12.97 -6.24 -11.44
N ASP A 36 14.08 -5.76 -10.89
CA ASP A 36 15.42 -6.13 -11.32
C ASP A 36 15.62 -7.65 -11.25
N LEU A 37 15.24 -8.26 -10.12
CA LEU A 37 15.32 -9.71 -9.96
C LEU A 37 14.43 -10.44 -10.98
N TYR A 38 13.22 -9.94 -11.21
CA TYR A 38 12.29 -10.52 -12.19
C TYR A 38 12.85 -10.44 -13.60
N PHE A 39 13.30 -9.26 -14.04
CA PHE A 39 13.83 -9.03 -15.37
C PHE A 39 15.12 -9.82 -15.61
N GLU A 40 15.98 -9.95 -14.60
CA GLU A 40 17.19 -10.76 -14.69
C GLU A 40 16.86 -12.24 -14.94
N ILE A 41 15.83 -12.78 -14.25
CA ILE A 41 15.38 -14.15 -14.49
C ILE A 41 14.70 -14.27 -15.86
N GLU A 42 13.80 -13.36 -16.21
CA GLU A 42 13.01 -13.42 -17.44
C GLU A 42 13.89 -13.31 -18.69
N LYS A 43 14.97 -12.52 -18.66
CA LYS A 43 15.88 -12.32 -19.80
C LYS A 43 16.96 -13.40 -19.93
N ASN A 44 17.49 -13.89 -18.81
CA ASN A 44 18.69 -14.73 -18.83
C ASN A 44 18.43 -16.22 -18.59
N ILE A 45 17.21 -16.62 -18.24
CA ILE A 45 16.86 -18.01 -17.94
C ILE A 45 15.92 -18.58 -19.00
N GLU A 46 16.32 -19.66 -19.67
CA GLU A 46 15.49 -20.32 -20.70
C GLU A 46 14.41 -21.25 -20.12
N SER A 47 14.54 -21.64 -18.84
CA SER A 47 13.62 -22.59 -18.21
C SER A 47 12.26 -21.94 -17.98
N SER A 48 11.26 -22.34 -18.79
CA SER A 48 9.87 -21.90 -18.67
C SER A 48 9.29 -22.13 -17.26
N LYS A 49 9.71 -23.20 -16.58
CA LYS A 49 9.33 -23.48 -15.19
C LYS A 49 9.87 -22.41 -14.24
N LEU A 50 11.15 -22.04 -14.37
CA LEU A 50 11.77 -21.02 -13.52
C LEU A 50 11.18 -19.63 -13.79
N ILE A 51 10.93 -19.29 -15.05
CA ILE A 51 10.23 -18.06 -15.44
C ILE A 51 8.85 -18.00 -14.76
N GLN A 52 8.05 -19.05 -14.84
CA GLN A 52 6.73 -19.08 -14.20
C GLN A 52 6.82 -18.94 -12.67
N GLN A 53 7.83 -19.53 -12.04
CA GLN A 53 8.05 -19.35 -10.60
C GLN A 53 8.48 -17.91 -10.26
N ALA A 54 9.30 -17.26 -11.09
CA ALA A 54 9.66 -15.85 -10.92
C ALA A 54 8.44 -14.94 -11.00
N ARG A 55 7.55 -15.15 -11.99
CA ARG A 55 6.29 -14.39 -12.13
C ARG A 55 5.38 -14.58 -10.91
N LYS A 56 5.27 -15.81 -10.39
CA LYS A 56 4.54 -16.11 -9.15
C LYS A 56 5.12 -15.40 -7.94
N GLN A 57 6.45 -15.44 -7.79
CA GLN A 57 7.15 -14.78 -6.70
C GLN A 57 7.02 -13.26 -6.78
N LEU A 58 7.03 -12.69 -7.98
CA LEU A 58 6.77 -11.27 -8.20
C LEU A 58 5.37 -10.88 -7.70
N VAL A 59 4.32 -11.64 -8.04
CA VAL A 59 2.96 -11.38 -7.54
C VAL A 59 2.90 -11.37 -6.00
N ILE A 60 3.53 -12.36 -5.35
CA ILE A 60 3.62 -12.41 -3.89
C ILE A 60 4.35 -11.17 -3.35
N SER A 61 5.45 -10.80 -3.97
CA SER A 61 6.32 -9.70 -3.54
C SER A 61 5.64 -8.34 -3.72
N LEU A 62 4.95 -8.12 -4.85
CA LEU A 62 4.15 -6.91 -5.10
C LEU A 62 3.05 -6.72 -4.06
N VAL A 63 2.26 -7.76 -3.79
CA VAL A 63 1.20 -7.66 -2.77
C VAL A 63 1.80 -7.40 -1.38
N SER A 64 2.93 -8.03 -1.07
CA SER A 64 3.61 -7.82 0.21
C SER A 64 4.17 -6.40 0.33
N ALA A 65 4.74 -5.85 -0.74
CA ALA A 65 5.22 -4.46 -0.80
C ALA A 65 4.06 -3.47 -0.61
N LEU A 66 2.93 -3.68 -1.29
CA LEU A 66 1.71 -2.88 -1.10
C LEU A 66 1.17 -2.98 0.33
N GLU A 67 1.12 -4.17 0.93
CA GLU A 67 0.69 -4.35 2.32
C GLU A 67 1.57 -3.60 3.32
N VAL A 68 2.88 -3.54 3.07
CA VAL A 68 3.83 -2.77 3.87
C VAL A 68 3.62 -1.27 3.65
N TYR A 69 3.54 -0.84 2.40
CA TYR A 69 3.23 0.54 2.03
C TYR A 69 1.97 1.04 2.75
N PHE A 70 0.85 0.33 2.67
CA PHE A 70 -0.39 0.77 3.33
C PHE A 70 -0.29 0.86 4.85
N LYS A 71 0.53 0.02 5.50
CA LYS A 71 0.78 0.11 6.94
C LYS A 71 1.58 1.37 7.27
N ASP A 72 2.64 1.61 6.53
CA ASP A 72 3.52 2.76 6.74
C ASP A 72 2.78 4.07 6.41
N SER A 73 1.94 4.09 5.36
CA SER A 73 1.06 5.22 5.03
C SER A 73 -0.01 5.44 6.09
N LEU A 74 -0.69 4.39 6.57
CA LEU A 74 -1.70 4.52 7.63
C LEU A 74 -1.10 5.12 8.91
N MET A 75 0.06 4.62 9.31
CA MET A 75 0.75 5.10 10.51
C MET A 75 1.21 6.55 10.35
N THR A 76 1.85 6.88 9.23
CA THR A 76 2.33 8.25 8.95
C THR A 76 1.16 9.23 8.87
N ALA A 77 0.10 8.86 8.15
CA ALA A 77 -1.11 9.65 8.05
C ALA A 77 -1.72 9.88 9.44
N TYR A 78 -1.96 8.82 10.23
CA TYR A 78 -2.58 8.99 11.55
C TYR A 78 -1.69 9.81 12.52
N ASP A 79 -0.40 9.50 12.60
CA ASP A 79 0.52 10.14 13.55
C ASP A 79 0.88 11.58 13.16
N SER A 80 0.58 12.01 11.93
CA SER A 80 0.68 13.43 11.52
C SER A 80 -0.32 14.34 12.25
N GLY A 81 -1.35 13.76 12.87
CA GLY A 81 -2.42 14.49 13.55
C GLY A 81 -3.54 14.93 12.61
N SER A 82 -3.44 14.66 11.31
CA SER A 82 -4.38 15.18 10.31
C SER A 82 -5.72 14.44 10.19
N PHE A 83 -6.08 13.60 11.17
CA PHE A 83 -7.26 12.74 11.07
C PHE A 83 -8.02 12.68 12.39
N ASN A 84 -9.35 12.63 12.27
CA ASN A 84 -10.25 12.64 13.42
C ASN A 84 -10.34 11.26 14.10
N ASP A 85 -9.93 11.21 15.37
CA ASP A 85 -9.94 10.02 16.24
C ASP A 85 -11.31 9.32 16.30
N SER A 86 -12.42 10.05 16.19
CA SER A 86 -13.76 9.53 16.45
C SER A 86 -14.19 8.40 15.51
N TYR A 87 -13.67 8.36 14.27
CA TYR A 87 -14.01 7.35 13.29
C TYR A 87 -13.22 6.05 13.48
N LEU A 88 -11.97 6.15 13.92
CA LEU A 88 -11.11 4.99 14.19
C LEU A 88 -11.40 4.37 15.55
N VAL A 89 -11.66 5.17 16.58
CA VAL A 89 -12.03 4.72 17.92
C VAL A 89 -13.30 3.85 17.88
N LYS A 90 -14.31 4.23 17.07
CA LYS A 90 -15.53 3.43 16.88
C LYS A 90 -15.28 2.06 16.25
N ARG A 91 -14.19 1.88 15.49
CA ARG A 91 -13.82 0.59 14.89
C ARG A 91 -12.86 -0.22 15.73
N LEU A 92 -12.01 0.43 16.51
CA LEU A 92 -11.16 -0.19 17.51
C LEU A 92 -11.95 -0.60 18.76
N GLN A 93 -13.20 -1.06 18.66
CA GLN A 93 -13.97 -1.64 19.78
C GLN A 93 -13.33 -2.96 20.28
N LYS A 94 -12.05 -2.89 20.60
CA LYS A 94 -11.12 -3.92 21.03
C LYS A 94 -10.88 -3.63 22.49
N ARG A 95 -11.07 -4.65 23.32
CA ARG A 95 -10.72 -4.57 24.74
C ARG A 95 -9.22 -4.79 24.84
N PHE A 96 -8.52 -3.83 25.41
CA PHE A 96 -7.13 -3.97 25.84
C PHE A 96 -7.10 -4.44 27.29
N LEU A 97 -6.19 -5.34 27.61
CA LEU A 97 -5.89 -5.72 28.99
C LEU A 97 -5.07 -4.61 29.65
N LEU A 98 -5.08 -4.54 30.99
CA LEU A 98 -4.25 -3.58 31.73
C LEU A 98 -2.75 -3.74 31.41
N LYS A 99 -2.30 -4.99 31.18
CA LYS A 99 -0.94 -5.28 30.73
C LYS A 99 -0.64 -4.65 29.37
N ASP A 100 -1.56 -4.72 28.41
CA ASP A 100 -1.39 -4.11 27.09
C ASP A 100 -1.20 -2.59 27.22
N ILE A 101 -1.98 -1.95 28.09
CA ILE A 101 -1.87 -0.51 28.37
C ILE A 101 -0.50 -0.18 29.00
N GLN A 102 -0.05 -0.99 29.96
CA GLN A 102 1.28 -0.84 30.56
C GLN A 102 2.40 -0.96 29.51
N ASP A 103 2.29 -1.94 28.60
CA ASP A 103 3.26 -2.15 27.53
C ASP A 103 3.26 -1.00 26.52
N ILE A 104 2.09 -0.45 26.16
CA ILE A 104 1.95 0.73 25.30
C ILE A 104 2.65 1.94 25.92
N ILE A 105 2.37 2.23 27.19
CA ILE A 105 2.97 3.37 27.91
C ILE A 105 4.48 3.19 28.04
N LYS A 106 4.93 2.01 28.51
CA LYS A 106 6.36 1.71 28.74
C LYS A 106 7.19 1.86 27.47
N ASN A 107 6.67 1.38 26.34
CA ASN A 107 7.39 1.37 25.06
C ASN A 107 7.11 2.61 24.19
N LYS A 108 6.32 3.58 24.67
CA LYS A 108 5.92 4.78 23.92
C LYS A 108 5.36 4.42 22.53
N ILE A 109 4.36 3.54 22.51
CA ILE A 109 3.73 3.09 21.25
C ILE A 109 2.74 4.15 20.78
N THR A 110 2.85 4.56 19.51
CA THR A 110 1.91 5.49 18.90
C THR A 110 0.62 4.78 18.53
N ILE A 111 -0.47 5.54 18.39
CA ILE A 111 -1.74 4.96 17.94
C ILE A 111 -1.58 4.44 16.50
N GLY A 112 -0.85 5.14 15.62
CA GLY A 112 -0.54 4.68 14.28
C GLY A 112 0.12 3.29 14.26
N GLU A 113 1.07 3.03 15.17
CA GLU A 113 1.69 1.71 15.34
C GLU A 113 0.70 0.64 15.79
N VAL A 114 -0.19 0.97 16.75
CA VAL A 114 -1.26 0.06 17.17
C VAL A 114 -2.17 -0.27 15.99
N LEU A 115 -2.59 0.73 15.22
CA LEU A 115 -3.46 0.58 14.05
C LEU A 115 -2.82 -0.30 12.97
N ALA A 116 -1.57 -0.01 12.60
CA ALA A 116 -0.82 -0.76 11.60
C ALA A 116 -0.58 -2.23 12.01
N SER A 117 -0.54 -2.52 13.31
CA SER A 117 -0.40 -3.89 13.84
C SER A 117 -1.70 -4.69 13.79
N ILE A 118 -2.86 -4.00 13.91
CA ILE A 118 -4.21 -4.58 13.95
C ILE A 118 -4.73 -4.84 12.54
N PHE A 119 -4.56 -3.88 11.65
CA PHE A 119 -5.18 -3.93 10.33
C PHE A 119 -4.38 -4.77 9.33
N THR A 120 -5.11 -5.44 8.45
CA THR A 120 -4.58 -6.26 7.37
C THR A 120 -5.07 -5.71 6.04
N PHE A 121 -4.16 -5.50 5.10
CA PHE A 121 -4.46 -4.98 3.77
C PHE A 121 -4.50 -6.11 2.73
N SER A 122 -5.15 -7.22 3.07
CA SER A 122 -5.15 -8.46 2.28
C SER A 122 -5.97 -8.40 0.99
N ASN A 123 -6.75 -7.33 0.79
CA ASN A 123 -7.51 -7.06 -0.43
C ASN A 123 -7.92 -5.59 -0.50
N LEU A 124 -8.32 -5.14 -1.69
CA LEU A 124 -8.75 -3.76 -1.93
C LEU A 124 -9.98 -3.33 -1.12
N LYS A 125 -10.89 -4.26 -0.77
CA LYS A 125 -12.03 -3.93 0.10
C LYS A 125 -11.55 -3.56 1.50
N ALA A 126 -10.55 -4.25 2.03
CA ALA A 126 -9.93 -3.94 3.31
C ALA A 126 -9.23 -2.58 3.26
N VAL A 127 -8.44 -2.31 2.19
CA VAL A 127 -7.80 -1.01 1.95
C VAL A 127 -8.85 0.11 1.97
N ASN A 128 -9.86 0.04 1.10
CA ASN A 128 -10.92 1.04 1.04
C ASN A 128 -11.59 1.21 2.40
N LYS A 129 -11.96 0.10 3.04
CA LYS A 129 -12.64 0.10 4.33
C LYS A 129 -11.81 0.82 5.39
N ILE A 130 -10.52 0.53 5.51
CA ILE A 130 -9.61 1.09 6.54
C ILE A 130 -9.41 2.58 6.31
N PHE A 131 -8.97 2.99 5.12
CA PHE A 131 -8.73 4.39 4.80
C PHE A 131 -10.02 5.21 4.80
N SER A 132 -11.16 4.63 4.40
CA SER A 132 -12.47 5.30 4.53
C SER A 132 -12.80 5.67 5.98
N SER A 133 -12.35 4.85 6.94
CA SER A 133 -12.52 5.17 8.36
C SER A 133 -11.49 6.13 8.88
N LEU A 134 -10.33 6.24 8.25
CA LEU A 134 -9.35 7.28 8.57
C LEU A 134 -9.89 8.65 8.14
N ILE A 135 -10.47 8.76 6.93
CA ILE A 135 -10.88 10.04 6.35
C ILE A 135 -12.38 10.39 6.55
N GLY A 136 -13.18 9.49 7.09
CA GLY A 136 -14.62 9.69 7.30
C GLY A 136 -15.50 9.67 6.04
N LYS A 137 -14.94 9.32 4.87
CA LYS A 137 -15.59 9.26 3.55
C LYS A 137 -15.23 7.98 2.81
N ASN A 138 -15.87 7.67 1.68
CA ASN A 138 -15.48 6.53 0.86
C ASN A 138 -14.15 6.81 0.16
N PHE A 139 -13.08 6.17 0.60
CA PHE A 139 -11.72 6.44 0.15
C PHE A 139 -11.54 6.25 -1.36
N PHE A 140 -12.00 5.15 -1.94
CA PHE A 140 -11.87 4.95 -3.40
C PHE A 140 -12.71 5.92 -4.21
N LYS A 141 -13.86 6.36 -3.70
CA LYS A 141 -14.63 7.43 -4.33
C LYS A 141 -13.83 8.74 -4.33
N GLU A 142 -13.26 9.12 -3.19
CA GLU A 142 -12.45 10.34 -3.09
C GLU A 142 -11.21 10.27 -4.00
N LEU A 143 -10.50 9.15 -4.04
CA LEU A 143 -9.35 8.99 -4.93
C LEU A 143 -9.73 9.05 -6.42
N ASN A 144 -10.95 8.62 -6.78
CA ASN A 144 -11.42 8.71 -8.15
C ASN A 144 -11.76 10.17 -8.54
N GLU A 145 -12.21 10.97 -7.58
CA GLU A 145 -12.51 12.39 -7.75
C GLU A 145 -11.27 13.27 -7.63
N TYR A 146 -10.21 12.77 -6.97
CA TYR A 146 -8.95 13.47 -6.77
C TYR A 146 -8.23 13.71 -8.10
N GLN A 147 -7.78 14.96 -8.28
CA GLN A 147 -6.97 15.39 -9.40
C GLN A 147 -5.66 15.92 -8.84
N PHE A 148 -4.56 15.48 -9.41
CA PHE A 148 -3.23 16.00 -9.11
C PHE A 148 -2.43 16.12 -10.39
N GLU A 149 -1.54 17.10 -10.42
CA GLU A 149 -0.62 17.30 -11.53
C GLU A 149 0.62 16.44 -11.33
N LEU A 150 0.84 15.50 -12.25
CA LEU A 150 2.14 14.86 -12.37
C LEU A 150 3.07 15.86 -13.05
N LYS A 151 3.90 16.55 -12.27
CA LYS A 151 5.00 17.33 -12.83
C LYS A 151 6.03 16.36 -13.39
N SER A 152 6.09 16.22 -14.72
CA SER A 152 7.22 15.54 -15.34
C SER A 152 8.47 16.38 -15.09
N GLN A 153 9.54 15.76 -14.59
CA GLN A 153 10.87 16.39 -14.56
C GLN A 153 11.49 16.53 -15.96
N ALA A 154 10.85 15.96 -16.99
CA ALA A 154 11.11 16.31 -18.37
C ALA A 154 10.40 17.63 -18.68
N ASP A 155 11.21 18.65 -18.93
CA ASP A 155 10.92 19.84 -19.73
C ASP A 155 10.51 21.12 -18.98
N GLU A 156 11.53 21.83 -18.48
CA GLU A 156 11.49 23.30 -18.37
C GLU A 156 11.63 24.00 -19.75
N GLU A 157 11.79 23.25 -20.86
CA GLU A 157 12.05 23.78 -22.21
C GLU A 157 11.11 23.28 -23.33
N SER A 158 10.09 22.46 -23.04
CA SER A 158 9.18 21.95 -24.08
C SER A 158 7.74 22.43 -23.87
N ASP A 159 7.14 22.96 -24.93
CA ASP A 159 5.72 23.34 -25.05
C ASP A 159 4.80 22.08 -25.09
N ILE A 160 5.18 20.99 -24.41
CA ILE A 160 4.36 19.78 -24.37
C ILE A 160 3.25 19.98 -23.34
N PRO A 161 1.96 19.87 -23.74
CA PRO A 161 0.85 20.15 -22.86
C PRO A 161 0.86 19.24 -21.63
N THR A 162 0.83 19.86 -20.46
CA THR A 162 0.61 19.23 -19.15
C THR A 162 -0.53 18.23 -19.28
N ILE A 163 -0.25 16.94 -19.04
CA ILE A 163 -1.26 15.88 -19.12
C ILE A 163 -2.17 15.99 -17.88
N ASN A 164 -3.14 16.88 -17.96
CA ASN A 164 -4.22 17.02 -16.99
C ASN A 164 -5.25 15.92 -17.24
N LYS A 165 -5.06 14.73 -16.68
CA LYS A 165 -6.15 13.81 -16.33
C LYS A 165 -5.64 12.51 -15.74
N THR A 166 -5.98 12.28 -14.48
CA THR A 166 -6.08 10.90 -14.01
C THR A 166 -7.11 10.75 -12.90
N THR A 167 -8.39 10.66 -13.31
CA THR A 167 -9.51 10.14 -12.50
C THR A 167 -9.28 8.63 -12.27
N MET A 168 -8.46 8.19 -11.33
CA MET A 168 -7.80 6.88 -11.48
C MET A 168 -8.61 5.62 -11.12
N LEU A 169 -9.62 5.72 -10.27
CA LEU A 169 -10.08 4.56 -9.48
C LEU A 169 -11.59 4.33 -9.51
N ASN A 170 -12.21 4.38 -10.68
CA ASN A 170 -13.53 3.78 -10.81
C ASN A 170 -13.39 2.25 -10.85
N GLU A 171 -14.35 1.50 -10.26
CA GLU A 171 -14.32 0.03 -10.27
C GLU A 171 -14.28 -0.55 -11.71
N ASP A 172 -14.69 0.25 -12.69
CA ASP A 172 -14.68 -0.05 -14.12
C ASP A 172 -13.34 0.24 -14.84
N ARG A 173 -12.30 0.73 -14.14
CA ARG A 173 -11.00 1.08 -14.74
C ARG A 173 -9.99 -0.06 -14.63
N ARG A 174 -9.12 -0.15 -15.65
CA ARG A 174 -8.08 -1.19 -15.79
C ARG A 174 -7.17 -1.32 -14.55
N VAL A 175 -6.82 -0.20 -13.90
CA VAL A 175 -5.96 -0.21 -12.70
C VAL A 175 -6.59 -1.00 -11.55
N TYR A 176 -7.86 -0.68 -11.21
CA TYR A 176 -8.57 -1.40 -10.15
C TYR A 176 -8.75 -2.88 -10.49
N PHE A 177 -9.08 -3.18 -11.75
CA PHE A 177 -9.21 -4.56 -12.22
C PHE A 177 -7.90 -5.35 -12.03
N ASN A 178 -6.78 -4.80 -12.50
CA ASN A 178 -5.46 -5.42 -12.40
C ASN A 178 -5.06 -5.64 -10.94
N LEU A 179 -5.32 -4.67 -10.05
CA LEU A 179 -5.03 -4.82 -8.62
C LEU A 179 -5.94 -5.86 -7.96
N LYS A 180 -7.23 -5.89 -8.31
CA LYS A 180 -8.18 -6.87 -7.80
C LYS A 180 -7.75 -8.29 -8.22
N GLU A 181 -7.32 -8.44 -9.47
CA GLU A 181 -6.76 -9.69 -9.99
C GLU A 181 -5.47 -10.06 -9.23
N LEU A 182 -4.51 -9.14 -9.09
CA LEU A 182 -3.26 -9.33 -8.35
C LEU A 182 -3.52 -9.87 -6.93
N TYR A 183 -4.41 -9.23 -6.16
CA TYR A 183 -4.80 -9.68 -4.82
C TYR A 183 -5.51 -11.04 -4.85
N SER A 184 -6.33 -11.30 -5.86
CA SER A 184 -7.08 -12.55 -5.98
C SER A 184 -6.19 -13.74 -6.31
N ILE A 185 -5.10 -13.53 -7.06
CA ILE A 185 -4.20 -14.61 -7.50
C ILE A 185 -3.25 -15.04 -6.37
N ARG A 186 -2.80 -14.14 -5.50
CA ARG A 186 -1.85 -14.46 -4.40
C ARG A 186 -2.23 -15.71 -3.57
N PRO A 187 -3.47 -15.86 -3.06
CA PRO A 187 -3.85 -17.06 -2.31
C PRO A 187 -3.67 -18.36 -3.11
N PHE A 188 -3.98 -18.35 -4.42
CA PHE A 188 -3.80 -19.53 -5.27
C PHE A 188 -2.33 -19.90 -5.46
N ILE A 189 -1.45 -18.91 -5.60
CA ILE A 189 0.00 -19.13 -5.71
C ILE A 189 0.57 -19.67 -4.41
N THR A 190 0.24 -19.04 -3.29
CA THR A 190 0.81 -19.39 -1.97
C THR A 190 0.40 -20.78 -1.47
N HIS A 191 -0.72 -21.32 -1.95
CA HIS A 191 -1.19 -22.67 -1.64
C HIS A 191 -0.93 -23.69 -2.76
N ASP A 192 -0.06 -23.36 -3.73
CA ASP A 192 0.39 -24.19 -4.85
C ASP A 192 -0.75 -24.89 -5.63
N GLN A 193 -1.81 -24.13 -5.93
CA GLN A 193 -2.95 -24.66 -6.69
C GLN A 193 -2.67 -24.59 -8.21
N PRO A 194 -2.53 -25.73 -8.91
CA PRO A 194 -1.96 -25.77 -10.27
C PRO A 194 -2.86 -25.13 -11.34
N GLU A 195 -4.19 -25.23 -11.21
CA GLU A 195 -5.18 -24.93 -12.27
C GLU A 195 -5.38 -23.43 -12.59
N LYS A 196 -4.80 -22.51 -11.79
CA LYS A 196 -4.92 -21.04 -12.00
C LYS A 196 -3.58 -20.31 -12.02
N SER A 197 -2.48 -21.02 -12.24
CA SER A 197 -1.17 -20.56 -11.78
C SER A 197 -0.21 -20.07 -12.88
N SER A 198 -0.59 -20.14 -14.16
CA SER A 198 0.22 -19.53 -15.22
C SER A 198 -0.05 -18.02 -15.28
N ILE A 199 1.04 -17.25 -15.22
CA ILE A 199 1.00 -15.79 -15.30
C ILE A 199 1.71 -15.41 -16.58
N SER A 200 1.05 -14.62 -17.43
CA SER A 200 1.66 -14.09 -18.65
C SER A 200 2.59 -12.90 -18.33
N GLU A 201 3.54 -12.62 -19.22
CA GLU A 201 4.41 -11.44 -19.11
C GLU A 201 3.59 -10.14 -19.11
N PHE A 202 2.56 -10.05 -19.98
CA PHE A 202 1.66 -8.91 -20.03
C PHE A 202 0.92 -8.69 -18.70
N GLN A 203 0.45 -9.75 -18.04
CA GLN A 203 -0.16 -9.64 -16.71
C GLN A 203 0.82 -9.07 -15.68
N VAL A 204 2.09 -9.49 -15.72
CA VAL A 204 3.12 -8.95 -14.81
C VAL A 204 3.29 -7.45 -15.01
N GLN A 205 3.47 -7.00 -16.26
CA GLN A 205 3.61 -5.57 -16.58
C GLN A 205 2.39 -4.77 -16.10
N TYR A 206 1.18 -5.30 -16.34
CA TYR A 206 -0.05 -4.68 -15.87
C TYR A 206 -0.20 -4.64 -14.35
N PHE A 207 0.33 -5.62 -13.62
CA PHE A 207 0.34 -5.60 -12.16
C PHE A 207 1.32 -4.58 -11.60
N ILE A 208 2.53 -4.52 -12.16
CA ILE A 208 3.56 -3.53 -11.80
C ILE A 208 3.00 -2.12 -11.98
N SER A 209 2.64 -1.75 -13.22
CA SER A 209 2.23 -0.37 -13.51
C SER A 209 0.98 0.05 -12.75
N SER A 210 0.03 -0.87 -12.53
CA SER A 210 -1.14 -0.57 -11.72
C SER A 210 -0.81 -0.40 -10.24
N ALA A 211 0.14 -1.17 -9.68
CA ALA A 211 0.56 -1.06 -8.29
C ALA A 211 1.35 0.24 -8.03
N GLU A 212 2.28 0.58 -8.93
CA GLU A 212 3.00 1.86 -8.91
C GLU A 212 2.05 3.05 -8.90
N LEU A 213 1.17 3.08 -9.91
CA LEU A 213 0.27 4.19 -10.10
C LEU A 213 -0.69 4.33 -8.92
N PHE A 214 -1.14 3.21 -8.35
CA PHE A 214 -1.98 3.22 -7.17
C PHE A 214 -1.26 3.77 -5.94
N ALA A 215 0.01 3.39 -5.72
CA ALA A 215 0.82 3.94 -4.64
C ALA A 215 1.05 5.45 -4.82
N ILE A 216 1.39 5.91 -6.03
CA ILE A 216 1.58 7.35 -6.32
C ILE A 216 0.30 8.14 -6.02
N VAL A 217 -0.85 7.68 -6.52
CA VAL A 217 -2.13 8.40 -6.36
C VAL A 217 -2.51 8.48 -4.88
N ILE A 218 -2.38 7.37 -4.15
CA ILE A 218 -2.68 7.33 -2.72
C ILE A 218 -1.74 8.24 -1.94
N ASP A 219 -0.44 8.19 -2.24
CA ASP A 219 0.55 9.00 -1.52
C ASP A 219 0.29 10.50 -1.73
N ASN A 220 0.08 10.92 -2.98
CA ASN A 220 -0.27 12.30 -3.30
C ASN A 220 -1.56 12.74 -2.59
N TYR A 221 -2.59 11.89 -2.60
CA TYR A 221 -3.85 12.20 -1.92
C TYR A 221 -3.66 12.34 -0.41
N LEU A 222 -2.99 11.39 0.24
CA LEU A 222 -2.73 11.45 1.68
C LEU A 222 -1.87 12.66 2.05
N CYS A 223 -0.84 12.97 1.27
CA CYS A 223 -0.03 14.18 1.44
C CYS A 223 -0.88 15.45 1.30
N SER A 224 -1.80 15.51 0.34
CA SER A 224 -2.71 16.65 0.20
C SER A 224 -3.61 16.84 1.43
N LEU A 225 -4.11 15.74 2.02
CA LEU A 225 -4.91 15.80 3.24
C LEU A 225 -4.09 16.31 4.42
N MET A 226 -2.84 15.84 4.57
CA MET A 226 -1.96 16.27 5.65
C MET A 226 -1.58 17.76 5.54
N ASN A 227 -1.39 18.27 4.32
CA ASN A 227 -1.03 19.67 4.10
C ASN A 227 -2.22 20.63 4.26
N ASN A 228 -3.41 20.25 3.80
CA ASN A 228 -4.59 21.13 3.85
C ASN A 228 -5.07 21.44 5.28
N GLU A 229 -4.74 20.61 6.27
CA GLU A 229 -5.08 20.90 7.67
C GLU A 229 -4.12 21.92 8.31
N ILE A 230 -2.89 22.04 7.81
CA ILE A 230 -1.90 23.03 8.30
C ILE A 230 -2.35 24.46 7.98
N ASP A 231 -3.07 24.67 6.87
CA ASP A 231 -3.55 26.00 6.45
C ASP A 231 -4.82 26.46 7.19
N THR A 232 -5.40 25.62 8.06
CA THR A 232 -6.65 25.90 8.80
C THR A 232 -6.47 26.11 10.31
N LEU A 233 -5.23 26.06 10.81
CA LEU A 233 -4.84 26.32 12.20
C LEU A 233 -4.08 27.65 12.32
#